data_AF-A0A9P4MXK9-F1
#
_entry.id   AF-A0A9P4MXK9-F1
#
_cell.length_a   1.000
_cell.length_b   1.000
_cell.length_c   1.000
_cell.angle_alpha   90.00
_cell.angle_beta   90.00
_cell.angle_gamma   90.00
#
_symmetry.space_group_name_H-M   'P 1'
#
loop_
_entity.id
_entity.type
_entity.pdbx_description
1 polymer ?
#
loop_
_entity_poly.entity_id
_entity_poly.type
_entity_poly.pdbx_seq_one_letter_code
_entity_poly.pdbx_strand_id
1 'polypeptide(L)'
;YSNRSKWRRLLLHAKYILLYSLAEEDDGDRLELAWKCAITLYSDGRYNEAEELFVQVMETRKKKLGADHPDTLTSMANLASTYRNQGRWDAAEELEVQVMETSKKKLGADHPSTLTSMANLA
;
A
#
# COMPACT_ATOMS: atom_id res chain seq x y z
N TYR A 1 25.98 3.50 0.09
CA TYR A 1 25.74 4.77 -0.65
C TYR A 1 25.44 4.59 -2.15
N SER A 2 26.13 3.72 -2.90
CA SER A 2 25.96 3.58 -4.38
C SER A 2 24.56 3.12 -4.84
N ASN A 3 23.85 2.27 -4.08
CA ASN A 3 22.55 1.73 -4.51
C ASN A 3 21.38 2.69 -4.26
N ARG A 4 21.41 3.47 -3.17
CA ARG A 4 20.34 4.43 -2.82
C ARG A 4 20.25 5.58 -3.83
N SER A 5 21.39 6.07 -4.32
CA SER A 5 21.45 7.10 -5.37
C SER A 5 20.98 6.57 -6.73
N LYS A 6 21.38 5.35 -7.10
CA LYS A 6 20.90 4.68 -8.32
C LYS A 6 19.39 4.48 -8.29
N TRP A 7 18.83 3.99 -7.18
CA TRP A 7 17.39 3.80 -7.02
C TRP A 7 16.62 5.13 -7.06
N ARG A 8 17.11 6.20 -6.40
CA ARG A 8 16.46 7.52 -6.48
C ARG A 8 16.36 8.06 -7.90
N ARG A 9 17.35 7.78 -8.75
CA ARG A 9 17.31 8.13 -10.18
C ARG A 9 16.26 7.30 -10.93
N LEU A 10 16.21 6.00 -10.67
CA LEU A 10 15.23 5.08 -11.26
C LEU A 10 13.79 5.39 -10.80
N LEU A 11 13.60 5.84 -9.57
CA LEU A 11 12.31 6.24 -9.03
C LEU A 11 11.68 7.37 -9.86
N LEU A 12 12.48 8.33 -10.34
CA LEU A 12 11.98 9.43 -11.18
C LEU A 12 11.38 8.89 -12.49
N HIS A 13 12.05 7.91 -13.10
CA HIS A 13 11.56 7.23 -14.30
C HIS A 13 10.32 6.37 -14.00
N ALA A 14 10.30 5.65 -12.88
CA ALA A 14 9.13 4.88 -12.46
C ALA A 14 7.90 5.79 -12.24
N LYS A 15 8.07 6.93 -11.56
CA LYS A 15 7.01 7.93 -11.38
C LYS A 15 6.50 8.50 -12.71
N TYR A 16 7.41 8.80 -13.65
CA TYR A 16 7.02 9.24 -14.98
C TYR A 16 6.20 8.18 -15.72
N ILE A 17 6.62 6.91 -15.68
CA ILE A 17 5.88 5.79 -16.28
C ILE A 17 4.50 5.63 -15.63
N LEU A 18 4.40 5.79 -14.31
CA LEU A 18 3.13 5.75 -13.58
C LEU A 18 2.19 6.92 -13.96
N LEU A 19 2.73 8.13 -14.15
CA LEU A 19 1.98 9.33 -14.53
C LEU A 19 1.57 9.39 -16.01
N TYR A 20 2.41 8.90 -16.93
CA TYR A 20 2.26 9.12 -18.38
C TYR A 20 1.33 8.10 -19.08
N SER A 21 1.10 6.93 -18.50
CA SER A 21 0.31 5.85 -19.13
C SER A 21 -1.12 5.70 -18.56
N LEU A 22 -1.73 6.82 -18.18
CA LEU A 22 -3.17 6.89 -17.88
C LEU A 22 -4.07 6.64 -19.11
N ALA A 23 -3.51 6.29 -20.26
CA ALA A 23 -4.22 6.19 -21.53
C ALA A 23 -4.62 4.76 -21.93
N GLU A 24 -3.75 3.74 -22.02
CA GLU A 24 -4.17 2.45 -22.60
C GLU A 24 -3.47 1.21 -21.98
N GLU A 25 -4.30 0.20 -21.68
CA GLU A 25 -4.07 -1.24 -21.45
C GLU A 25 -2.69 -1.72 -20.95
N ASP A 26 -2.59 -2.12 -19.67
CA ASP A 26 -2.03 -3.42 -19.19
C ASP A 26 -1.99 -3.51 -17.64
N ASP A 27 -2.36 -4.67 -17.10
CA ASP A 27 -3.36 -4.82 -16.03
C ASP A 27 -2.83 -5.24 -14.64
N GLY A 28 -1.58 -5.67 -14.48
CA GLY A 28 -1.02 -6.13 -13.19
C GLY A 28 0.37 -5.61 -12.87
N ASP A 29 1.26 -5.60 -13.87
CA ASP A 29 2.69 -5.30 -13.66
C ASP A 29 2.93 -3.84 -13.25
N ARG A 30 2.11 -2.91 -13.73
CA ARG A 30 2.17 -1.49 -13.35
C ARG A 30 1.76 -1.28 -11.90
N LEU A 31 0.70 -1.97 -11.48
CA LEU A 31 0.19 -1.93 -10.12
C LEU A 31 1.23 -2.52 -9.15
N GLU A 32 1.87 -3.61 -9.57
CA GLU A 32 2.95 -4.26 -8.82
C GLU A 32 4.20 -3.38 -8.75
N LEU A 33 4.55 -2.69 -9.85
CA LEU A 33 5.64 -1.72 -9.85
C LEU A 33 5.35 -0.54 -8.91
N ALA A 34 4.11 -0.01 -8.92
CA ALA A 34 3.68 1.05 -8.02
C ALA A 34 3.77 0.60 -6.55
N TRP A 35 3.32 -0.61 -6.24
CA TRP A 35 3.40 -1.20 -4.90
C TRP A 35 4.86 -1.36 -4.44
N LYS A 36 5.74 -1.87 -5.31
CA LYS A 36 7.20 -1.97 -5.02
C LYS A 36 7.83 -0.59 -4.80
N CYS A 37 7.44 0.42 -5.58
CA CYS A 37 7.89 1.79 -5.39
C CYS A 37 7.42 2.38 -4.05
N ALA A 38 6.17 2.11 -3.66
CA ALA A 38 5.62 2.55 -2.38
C ALA A 38 6.37 1.94 -1.18
N ILE A 39 6.65 0.63 -1.20
CA ILE A 39 7.42 -0.06 -0.15
C ILE A 39 8.84 0.51 -0.02
N THR A 40 9.48 0.76 -1.15
CA THR A 40 10.84 1.29 -1.16
C THR A 40 10.88 2.74 -0.66
N LEU A 41 9.88 3.57 -1.00
CA LEU A 41 9.71 4.91 -0.45
C LEU A 41 9.45 4.89 1.06
N TYR A 42 8.57 4.00 1.52
CA TYR A 42 8.31 3.78 2.95
C TYR A 42 9.59 3.44 3.71
N SER A 43 10.37 2.49 3.18
CA SER A 43 11.67 2.10 3.75
C SER A 43 12.71 3.22 3.71
N ASP A 44 12.59 4.17 2.77
CA ASP A 44 13.45 5.36 2.67
C ASP A 44 13.07 6.47 3.67
N GLY A 45 11.97 6.31 4.39
CA GLY A 45 11.37 7.32 5.29
C GLY A 45 10.56 8.39 4.56
N ARG A 46 10.25 8.20 3.27
CA ARG A 46 9.52 9.16 2.45
C ARG A 46 8.02 8.87 2.49
N TYR A 47 7.44 8.98 3.68
CA TYR A 47 6.07 8.51 3.97
C TYR A 47 4.99 9.20 3.12
N ASN A 48 5.10 10.52 2.88
CA ASN A 48 4.11 11.24 2.07
C ASN A 48 4.05 10.73 0.61
N GLU A 49 5.21 10.38 0.03
CA GLU A 49 5.24 9.83 -1.33
C GLU A 49 4.84 8.36 -1.37
N ALA A 50 5.09 7.62 -0.29
CA ALA A 50 4.60 6.26 -0.14
C ALA A 50 3.07 6.22 -0.04
N GLU A 51 2.48 7.16 0.72
CA GLU A 51 1.03 7.33 0.86
C GLU A 51 0.35 7.50 -0.49
N GLU A 52 0.81 8.45 -1.31
CA GLU A 52 0.23 8.71 -2.64
C GLU A 52 0.15 7.43 -3.49
N LEU A 53 1.22 6.64 -3.51
CA LEU A 53 1.25 5.38 -4.27
C LEU A 53 0.41 4.28 -3.62
N PHE A 54 0.45 4.14 -2.29
CA PHE A 54 -0.36 3.15 -1.59
C PHE A 54 -1.86 3.40 -1.76
N VAL A 55 -2.31 4.66 -1.75
CA VAL A 55 -3.71 5.02 -2.05
C VAL A 55 -4.10 4.61 -3.47
N GLN A 56 -3.27 4.94 -4.46
CA GLN A 56 -3.54 4.55 -5.86
C GLN A 56 -3.60 3.02 -6.03
N VAL A 57 -2.67 2.30 -5.41
CA VAL A 57 -2.61 0.84 -5.46
C VAL A 57 -3.85 0.24 -4.78
N MET A 58 -4.22 0.75 -3.60
CA MET A 58 -5.36 0.29 -2.83
C MET A 58 -6.67 0.48 -3.59
N GLU A 59 -6.94 1.69 -4.11
CA GLU A 59 -8.17 1.97 -4.87
C GLU A 59 -8.26 1.14 -6.15
N THR A 60 -7.14 0.95 -6.84
CA THR A 60 -7.10 0.10 -8.04
C THR A 60 -7.39 -1.37 -7.70
N ARG A 61 -6.75 -1.91 -6.66
CA ARG A 61 -6.99 -3.29 -6.19
C ARG A 61 -8.42 -3.46 -5.69
N LYS A 62 -8.96 -2.49 -4.95
CA LYS A 62 -10.35 -2.46 -4.49
C LYS A 62 -11.34 -2.50 -5.66
N LYS A 63 -11.09 -1.75 -6.73
CA LYS A 63 -11.93 -1.74 -7.93
C LYS A 63 -11.83 -3.02 -8.75
N LYS A 64 -10.64 -3.61 -8.89
CA LYS A 64 -10.40 -4.81 -9.71
C LYS A 64 -10.72 -6.13 -8.99
N LEU A 65 -10.30 -6.26 -7.74
CA LEU A 65 -10.31 -7.50 -6.96
C LEU A 65 -11.37 -7.50 -5.86
N GLY A 66 -11.88 -6.31 -5.49
CA GLY A 66 -12.79 -6.11 -4.37
C GLY A 66 -12.08 -5.66 -3.09
N ALA A 67 -12.85 -5.11 -2.15
CA ALA A 67 -12.35 -4.63 -0.85
C ALA A 67 -11.80 -5.77 0.03
N ASP A 68 -12.35 -6.97 -0.14
CA ASP A 68 -12.06 -8.12 0.72
C ASP A 68 -10.87 -8.96 0.22
N HIS A 69 -10.29 -8.61 -0.93
CA HIS A 69 -9.19 -9.37 -1.51
C HIS A 69 -7.92 -9.22 -0.66
N PRO A 70 -7.14 -10.30 -0.42
CA PRO A 70 -5.92 -10.24 0.39
C PRO A 70 -4.93 -9.15 -0.04
N ASP A 71 -4.77 -8.91 -1.34
CA ASP A 71 -3.90 -7.85 -1.85
C ASP A 71 -4.43 -6.43 -1.54
N THR A 72 -5.75 -6.24 -1.55
CA THR A 72 -6.38 -4.98 -1.16
C THR A 72 -6.15 -4.74 0.33
N LEU A 73 -6.42 -5.74 1.17
CA LEU A 73 -6.23 -5.71 2.62
C LEU A 73 -4.76 -5.45 2.99
N THR A 74 -3.82 -6.08 2.28
CA THR A 74 -2.38 -5.84 2.45
C THR A 74 -2.00 -4.40 2.08
N SER A 75 -2.60 -3.83 1.03
CA SER A 75 -2.36 -2.43 0.63
C SER A 75 -2.89 -1.45 1.68
N MET A 76 -4.06 -1.75 2.25
CA MET A 76 -4.63 -0.98 3.36
C MET A 76 -3.72 -1.04 4.60
N ALA A 77 -3.26 -2.22 5.03
CA ALA A 77 -2.36 -2.34 6.18
C ALA A 77 -1.04 -1.53 6.02
N ASN A 78 -0.47 -1.50 4.80
CA ASN A 78 0.71 -0.69 4.50
C ASN A 78 0.41 0.82 4.52
N LEU A 79 -0.78 1.23 4.06
CA LEU A 79 -1.23 2.62 4.16
C LEU A 79 -1.41 3.06 5.62
N ALA A 80 -2.00 2.21 6.46
CA ALA A 80 -2.12 2.48 7.89
C ALA A 80 -0.75 2.61 8.58
N SER A 81 0.19 1.71 8.26
CA SER A 81 1.57 1.83 8.73
C SER A 81 2.23 3.14 8.30
N THR A 82 1.94 3.61 7.08
CA THR A 82 2.41 4.90 6.58
C THR A 82 1.84 6.07 7.38
N TYR A 83 0.54 6.05 7.69
CA TYR A 83 -0.11 7.04 8.55
C TYR A 83 0.48 7.08 9.96
N ARG A 84 0.75 5.91 10.57
CA ARG A 84 1.42 5.86 11.89
C ARG A 84 2.77 6.56 11.87
N ASN A 85 3.59 6.30 10.85
CA ASN A 85 4.90 6.93 10.73
C ASN A 85 4.84 8.44 10.43
N GLN A 86 3.70 8.92 9.93
CA GLN A 86 3.40 10.36 9.80
C GLN A 86 2.84 10.99 11.09
N GLY A 87 2.57 10.19 12.13
CA GLY A 87 1.91 10.64 13.36
C GLY A 87 0.39 10.77 13.26
N ARG A 88 -0.22 10.25 12.19
CA ARG A 88 -1.68 10.25 11.95
C ARG A 88 -2.30 8.99 12.53
N TRP A 89 -2.30 8.87 13.85
CA TRP A 89 -2.74 7.66 14.56
C TRP A 89 -4.21 7.34 14.33
N ASP A 90 -5.10 8.33 14.41
CA ASP A 90 -6.54 8.13 14.23
C ASP A 90 -6.87 7.56 12.83
N ALA A 91 -6.22 8.10 11.80
CA ALA A 91 -6.41 7.63 10.42
C ALA A 91 -5.82 6.23 10.19
N ALA A 92 -4.76 5.88 10.90
CA ALA A 92 -4.20 4.53 10.85
C ALA A 92 -5.11 3.52 11.54
N GLU A 93 -5.61 3.86 12.73
CA GLU A 93 -6.51 3.03 13.52
C GLU A 93 -7.80 2.73 12.76
N GLU A 94 -8.45 3.76 12.20
CA GLU A 94 -9.67 3.59 11.40
C GLU A 94 -9.45 2.56 10.28
N LEU A 95 -8.31 2.65 9.60
CA LEU A 95 -8.00 1.81 8.47
C LEU A 95 -7.64 0.37 8.89
N GLU A 96 -6.94 0.20 10.02
CA GLU A 96 -6.63 -1.11 10.59
C GLU A 96 -7.87 -1.83 11.14
N VAL A 97 -8.79 -1.09 11.77
CA VAL A 97 -10.09 -1.63 12.19
C VAL A 97 -10.88 -2.14 10.98
N GLN A 98 -10.96 -1.35 9.90
CA GLN A 98 -11.62 -1.77 8.66
C GLN A 98 -11.00 -3.06 8.08
N VAL A 99 -9.66 -3.16 8.04
CA VAL A 99 -8.97 -4.37 7.55
C VAL A 99 -9.24 -5.57 8.46
N MET A 100 -9.19 -5.38 9.78
CA MET A 100 -9.44 -6.44 10.76
C MET A 100 -10.86 -6.99 10.63
N GLU A 101 -11.88 -6.12 10.62
CA GLU A 101 -13.29 -6.54 10.52
C GLU A 101 -13.57 -7.28 9.21
N THR A 102 -13.03 -6.75 8.11
CA THR A 102 -13.19 -7.35 6.77
C THR A 102 -12.51 -8.71 6.68
N SER A 103 -11.26 -8.80 7.13
CA SER A 103 -10.48 -10.05 7.14
C SER A 103 -11.13 -11.08 8.07
N LYS A 104 -11.57 -10.70 9.26
CA LYS A 104 -12.24 -11.58 10.22
C LYS A 104 -13.54 -12.16 9.66
N LYS A 105 -14.34 -11.34 8.97
CA LYS A 105 -15.63 -11.75 8.40
C LYS A 105 -15.46 -12.74 7.23
N LYS A 106 -14.41 -12.59 6.43
CA LYS A 106 -14.23 -13.34 5.17
C LYS A 106 -13.22 -14.48 5.26
N LEU A 107 -12.10 -14.24 5.92
CA LEU A 107 -10.95 -15.14 5.99
C LEU A 107 -10.86 -15.85 7.35
N GLY A 108 -11.59 -15.35 8.36
CA GLY A 108 -11.58 -15.88 9.72
C GLY A 108 -10.60 -15.14 10.64
N ALA A 109 -10.74 -15.41 11.95
CA ALA A 109 -9.94 -14.75 12.98
C ALA A 109 -8.44 -15.11 12.92
N ASP A 110 -8.13 -16.33 12.48
CA ASP A 110 -6.76 -16.86 12.46
C ASP A 110 -6.00 -16.54 11.16
N HIS A 111 -6.62 -15.83 10.22
CA HIS A 111 -5.97 -15.49 8.96
C HIS A 111 -4.80 -14.50 9.19
N PRO A 112 -3.64 -14.66 8.52
CA PRO A 112 -2.48 -13.78 8.70
C PRO A 112 -2.78 -12.29 8.57
N SER A 113 -3.64 -11.90 7.63
CA SER A 113 -4.08 -10.51 7.47
C SER A 113 -4.86 -9.98 8.68
N THR A 114 -5.75 -10.80 9.27
CA THR A 114 -6.49 -10.44 10.49
C THR A 114 -5.53 -10.26 11.67
N LEU A 115 -4.60 -11.21 11.85
CA LEU A 115 -3.60 -11.17 12.92
C LEU A 115 -2.65 -9.97 12.78
N THR A 116 -2.25 -9.63 11.56
CA THR A 116 -1.38 -8.46 11.30
C THR A 116 -2.08 -7.16 11.67
N SER A 117 -3.35 -6.99 11.27
CA SER A 117 -4.13 -5.81 11.66
C SER A 117 -4.35 -5.72 13.17
N MET A 118 -4.65 -6.84 13.82
CA MET A 118 -4.77 -6.87 15.29
C MET A 118 -3.46 -6.53 16.00
N ALA A 119 -2.33 -7.02 15.49
CA ALA A 119 -1.01 -6.73 16.05
C ALA A 119 -0.64 -5.25 15.91
N ASN A 120 -1.12 -4.59 14.85
CA ASN A 120 -0.88 -3.16 14.67
C ASN A 120 -1.77 -2.29 15.57
N LEU A 121 -2.98 -2.75 15.91
CA LEU A 121 -3.90 -2.05 16.83
C LEU A 121 -3.53 -2.17 18.32
N ALA A 122 -2.57 -3.03 18.68
CA ALA A 122 -2.12 -3.27 20.05
C ALA A 122 -1.02 -2.27 20.50
#